data_AF-A0A1G5E818-F1
#
_entry.id   AF-A0A1G5E818-F1
#
_cell.length_a   1.000
_cell.length_b   1.000
_cell.length_c   1.000
_cell.angle_alpha   90.00
_cell.angle_beta   90.00
_cell.angle_gamma   90.00
#
_symmetry.space_group_name_H-M   'P 1'
#
loop_
_entity.id
_entity.type
_entity.pdbx_description
1 polymer ?
#
loop_
_entity_poly.entity_id
_entity_poly.type
_entity_poly.pdbx_seq_one_letter_code
_entity_poly.pdbx_strand_id
1 'polypeptide(L)'
;MFCNNCGTQLEEGAAFCPNCGGSVGVAPAPQLGLKWAHFLAYFALWAGALLNLFNGITAITGTQYDAVGVDADYIYAIYPGLKPLNIIYGVVCLALVVLGVITAVSIIKYKKNSGTLVCSMNLISAIIMVIYTVGAISILGQFANTSSLIPQIIAGIVMFFVNRVYFGNRKDIFVN
;
A
#
# COMPACT_ATOMS: atom_id res chain seq x y z
N MET A 1 26.37 24.03 29.42
CA MET A 1 27.08 22.93 28.70
C MET A 1 28.37 23.49 28.09
N PHE A 2 29.42 22.68 27.88
CA PHE A 2 30.69 23.15 27.28
C PHE A 2 30.84 22.60 25.86
N CYS A 3 31.50 23.35 24.97
CA CYS A 3 31.77 22.91 23.61
C CYS A 3 32.82 21.79 23.59
N ASN A 4 32.49 20.65 22.97
CA ASN A 4 33.40 19.51 22.84
C ASN A 4 34.65 19.80 21.98
N ASN A 5 34.66 20.88 21.19
CA ASN A 5 35.75 21.20 20.26
C ASN A 5 36.75 22.22 20.83
N CYS A 6 36.28 23.21 21.61
CA CYS A 6 37.14 24.28 22.14
C CYS A 6 36.97 24.58 23.63
N GLY A 7 36.08 23.87 24.33
CA GLY A 7 35.88 24.01 25.78
C GLY A 7 35.15 25.28 26.24
N THR A 8 34.68 26.14 25.33
CA THR A 8 33.91 27.34 25.69
C THR A 8 32.54 26.99 26.29
N GLN A 9 32.12 27.75 27.31
CA GLN A 9 30.78 27.62 27.90
C GLN A 9 29.72 28.07 26.90
N LEU A 10 28.69 27.25 26.73
CA LEU A 10 27.60 27.46 25.79
C LEU A 10 26.35 27.87 26.56
N GLU A 11 25.61 28.82 25.97
CA GLU A 11 24.26 29.17 26.39
C GLU A 11 23.30 28.00 26.15
N GLU A 12 22.26 27.89 26.98
CA GLU A 12 21.22 26.86 26.83
C GLU A 12 20.51 27.02 25.48
N GLY A 13 20.58 25.99 24.63
CA GLY A 13 19.95 25.97 23.30
C GLY A 13 20.82 26.46 22.14
N ALA A 14 22.11 26.79 22.35
CA ALA A 14 23.00 27.17 21.27
C ALA A 14 23.23 26.02 20.27
N ALA A 15 22.90 26.21 18.98
CA ALA A 15 23.10 25.23 17.92
C ALA A 15 24.54 25.19 17.39
N PHE A 16 25.28 26.29 17.52
CA PHE A 16 26.68 26.44 17.13
C PHE A 16 27.47 27.17 18.21
N CYS A 17 28.74 26.81 18.37
CA CYS A 17 29.63 27.42 19.35
C CYS A 17 30.05 28.81 18.84
N PRO A 18 29.82 29.90 19.60
CA PRO A 18 30.15 31.25 19.17
C PRO A 18 31.65 31.50 19.03
N ASN A 19 32.49 30.68 19.67
CA ASN A 19 33.94 30.85 19.66
C ASN A 19 34.63 30.10 18.51
N CYS A 20 34.25 28.83 18.27
CA CYS A 20 34.93 28.00 17.24
C CYS A 20 34.04 27.64 16.04
N GLY A 21 32.76 28.01 16.04
CA GLY A 21 31.80 27.66 14.99
C GLY A 21 31.35 26.18 14.99
N GLY A 22 31.86 25.34 15.88
CA GLY A 22 31.49 23.92 15.96
C GLY A 22 30.02 23.71 16.36
N SER A 23 29.31 22.82 15.66
CA SER A 23 27.92 22.49 15.99
C SER A 23 27.81 21.86 17.37
N VAL A 24 26.93 22.41 18.20
CA VAL A 24 26.71 21.96 19.57
C VAL A 24 25.30 21.42 19.66
N GLY A 25 25.19 20.12 19.41
CA GLY A 25 24.07 19.31 19.84
C GLY A 25 22.68 19.75 19.35
N VAL A 26 22.48 19.86 18.03
CA VAL A 26 21.26 19.24 17.52
C VAL A 26 21.54 17.75 17.62
N ALA A 27 21.01 17.08 18.64
CA ALA A 27 21.05 15.63 18.69
C ALA A 27 20.56 15.15 17.31
N PRO A 28 21.34 14.36 16.55
CA PRO A 28 20.88 13.87 15.27
C PRO A 28 19.52 13.22 15.54
N ALA A 29 18.49 13.65 14.82
CA ALA A 29 17.16 13.08 14.97
C ALA A 29 17.31 11.56 14.96
N PRO A 30 16.66 10.83 15.89
CA PRO A 30 16.81 9.39 15.99
C PRO A 30 16.62 8.79 14.60
N GLN A 31 17.67 8.12 14.08
CA GLN A 31 17.69 7.59 12.73
C GLN A 31 16.64 6.48 12.65
N LEU A 32 15.44 6.82 12.20
CA LEU A 32 14.30 5.92 12.14
C LEU A 32 14.55 4.83 11.09
N GLY A 33 14.65 3.58 11.53
CA GLY A 33 14.98 2.45 10.66
C GLY A 33 13.98 2.23 9.50
N LEU A 34 14.49 1.70 8.40
CA LEU A 34 13.77 1.49 7.13
C LEU A 34 13.29 0.05 6.89
N LYS A 35 13.38 -0.83 7.90
CA LYS A 35 13.05 -2.27 7.76
C LYS A 35 11.68 -2.53 7.11
N TRP A 36 10.65 -1.80 7.54
CA TRP A 36 9.31 -1.92 6.98
C TRP A 36 9.22 -1.41 5.53
N ALA A 37 9.82 -0.26 5.22
CA ALA A 37 9.89 0.24 3.84
C ALA A 37 10.58 -0.74 2.90
N HIS A 38 11.69 -1.36 3.33
CA HIS A 38 12.37 -2.40 2.57
C HIS A 38 11.51 -3.64 2.39
N PHE A 39 10.82 -4.10 3.43
CA PHE A 39 9.88 -5.23 3.32
C PHE A 39 8.76 -4.94 2.30
N LEU A 40 8.16 -3.74 2.35
CA LEU A 40 7.15 -3.33 1.39
C LEU A 40 7.70 -3.33 -0.04
N ALA A 41 8.84 -2.67 -0.24
CA ALA A 41 9.41 -2.41 -1.55
C ALA A 41 10.01 -3.65 -2.24
N TYR A 42 10.60 -4.57 -1.48
CA TYR A 42 11.28 -5.75 -2.03
C TYR A 42 10.42 -7.02 -2.00
N PHE A 43 9.33 -7.04 -1.23
CA PHE A 43 8.48 -8.24 -1.12
C PHE A 43 6.99 -7.94 -1.25
N ALA A 44 6.40 -7.20 -0.30
CA ALA A 44 4.94 -7.17 -0.15
C ALA A 44 4.22 -6.59 -1.38
N LEU A 45 4.76 -5.54 -1.98
CA LEU A 45 4.19 -4.91 -3.18
C LEU A 45 4.28 -5.81 -4.41
N TRP A 46 5.35 -6.59 -4.55
CA TRP A 46 5.51 -7.55 -5.65
C TRP A 46 4.61 -8.77 -5.48
N ALA A 47 4.51 -9.30 -4.26
CA ALA A 47 3.56 -10.37 -3.95
C ALA A 47 2.11 -9.91 -4.23
N GLY A 48 1.75 -8.69 -3.81
CA GLY A 48 0.44 -8.11 -4.10
C GLY A 48 0.21 -7.89 -5.61
N ALA A 49 1.24 -7.49 -6.36
CA ALA A 49 1.16 -7.36 -7.81
C ALA A 49 0.92 -8.71 -8.50
N LEU A 50 1.59 -9.78 -8.06
CA LEU A 50 1.36 -11.14 -8.60
C LEU A 50 -0.07 -11.64 -8.30
N LEU A 51 -0.56 -11.40 -7.07
CA LEU A 51 -1.93 -11.76 -6.70
C LEU A 51 -2.96 -10.99 -7.53
N ASN A 52 -2.77 -9.68 -7.72
CA ASN A 52 -3.64 -8.88 -8.57
C ASN A 52 -3.59 -9.30 -10.04
N LEU A 53 -2.41 -9.69 -10.55
CA LEU A 53 -2.27 -10.22 -11.90
C LEU A 53 -3.06 -11.51 -12.07
N PHE A 54 -2.90 -12.46 -11.14
CA PHE A 54 -3.64 -13.71 -11.14
C PHE A 54 -5.15 -13.45 -11.07
N ASN A 55 -5.62 -12.69 -10.07
CA ASN A 55 -7.04 -12.38 -9.90
C ASN A 55 -7.61 -11.64 -11.11
N GLY A 56 -6.84 -10.74 -11.71
CA GLY A 56 -7.26 -9.97 -12.88
C GLY A 56 -7.49 -10.85 -14.11
N ILE A 57 -6.55 -11.76 -14.40
CA ILE A 57 -6.67 -12.71 -15.51
C ILE A 57 -7.83 -13.68 -15.27
N THR A 58 -7.92 -14.23 -14.05
CA THR A 58 -8.97 -15.18 -13.67
C THR A 58 -10.36 -14.56 -13.79
N ALA A 59 -10.53 -13.30 -13.39
CA ALA A 59 -11.80 -12.60 -13.53
C ALA A 59 -12.16 -12.31 -15.01
N ILE A 60 -11.21 -11.81 -15.81
CA ILE A 60 -11.45 -11.48 -17.24
C ILE A 60 -11.81 -12.75 -18.04
N THR A 61 -11.10 -13.85 -17.78
CA THR A 61 -11.31 -15.12 -18.49
C THR A 61 -12.48 -15.93 -17.95
N GLY A 62 -12.94 -15.66 -16.73
CA GLY A 62 -14.01 -16.41 -16.08
C GLY A 62 -13.57 -17.74 -15.45
N THR A 63 -12.28 -18.06 -15.46
CA THR A 63 -11.74 -19.33 -14.92
C THR A 63 -11.92 -19.48 -13.41
N GLN A 64 -12.38 -18.44 -12.71
CA GLN A 64 -12.84 -18.55 -11.32
C GLN A 64 -13.96 -19.58 -11.13
N TYR A 65 -14.75 -19.86 -12.17
CA TYR A 65 -15.84 -20.83 -12.12
C TYR A 65 -15.35 -22.28 -12.35
N ASP A 66 -14.16 -22.47 -12.92
CA ASP A 66 -13.56 -23.80 -13.12
C ASP A 66 -13.33 -24.50 -11.77
N ALA A 67 -13.03 -23.72 -10.71
CA ALA A 67 -12.83 -24.23 -9.36
C ALA A 67 -14.09 -24.92 -8.78
N VAL A 68 -15.27 -24.59 -9.28
CA VAL A 68 -16.54 -25.23 -8.92
C VAL A 68 -17.06 -26.16 -10.03
N GLY A 69 -16.28 -26.38 -11.09
CA GLY A 69 -16.60 -27.29 -12.19
C GLY A 69 -17.71 -26.79 -13.11
N VAL A 70 -17.93 -25.48 -13.20
CA VAL A 70 -18.99 -24.89 -14.02
C VAL A 70 -18.41 -23.97 -15.08
N ASP A 71 -18.89 -24.11 -16.31
CA ASP A 71 -18.49 -23.25 -17.44
C ASP A 71 -18.93 -21.80 -17.19
N ALA A 72 -18.02 -20.85 -17.43
CA ALA A 72 -18.27 -19.43 -17.30
C ALA A 72 -19.43 -18.96 -18.19
N ASP A 73 -19.58 -19.50 -19.40
CA ASP A 73 -20.64 -19.11 -20.32
C ASP A 73 -22.02 -19.51 -19.79
N TYR A 74 -22.12 -20.64 -19.07
CA TYR A 74 -23.35 -21.05 -18.40
C TYR A 74 -23.72 -20.08 -17.26
N ILE A 75 -22.75 -19.69 -16.43
CA ILE A 75 -22.97 -18.72 -15.34
C ILE A 75 -23.41 -17.36 -15.92
N TYR A 76 -22.77 -16.89 -16.98
CA TYR A 76 -23.10 -15.63 -17.61
C TYR A 76 -24.44 -15.66 -18.37
N ALA A 77 -24.89 -16.84 -18.83
CA ALA A 77 -26.23 -16.97 -19.39
C ALA A 77 -27.33 -16.78 -18.34
N ILE A 78 -27.11 -17.26 -17.11
CA ILE A 78 -28.06 -17.11 -15.99
C ILE A 78 -27.96 -15.70 -15.37
N TYR A 79 -26.74 -15.21 -15.19
CA TYR A 79 -26.44 -13.94 -14.55
C TYR A 79 -25.63 -13.03 -15.49
N PRO A 80 -26.26 -12.45 -16.54
CA PRO A 80 -25.57 -11.70 -17.59
C PRO A 80 -24.81 -10.48 -17.07
N GLY A 81 -25.24 -9.90 -15.95
CA GLY A 81 -24.54 -8.79 -15.31
C GLY A 81 -23.16 -9.15 -14.73
N LEU A 82 -22.86 -10.42 -14.46
CA LEU A 82 -21.56 -10.82 -13.90
C LEU A 82 -20.41 -10.65 -14.88
N LYS A 83 -20.64 -10.90 -16.18
CA LYS A 83 -19.59 -10.79 -17.20
C LYS A 83 -18.95 -9.38 -17.25
N PRO A 84 -19.72 -8.29 -17.42
CA PRO A 84 -19.14 -6.95 -17.40
C PRO A 84 -18.55 -6.59 -16.03
N LEU A 85 -19.15 -7.02 -14.91
CA LEU A 85 -18.60 -6.79 -13.57
C LEU A 85 -17.20 -7.42 -13.41
N ASN A 86 -17.04 -8.68 -13.84
CA ASN A 86 -15.77 -9.41 -13.76
C ASN A 86 -14.69 -8.78 -14.66
N ILE A 87 -15.06 -8.35 -15.87
CA ILE A 87 -14.13 -7.67 -16.79
C ILE A 87 -13.65 -6.35 -16.17
N ILE A 88 -14.56 -5.53 -15.64
CA ILE A 88 -14.20 -4.25 -15.00
C ILE A 88 -13.28 -4.49 -13.80
N TYR A 89 -13.66 -5.43 -12.93
CA TYR A 89 -12.84 -5.81 -11.77
C TYR A 89 -11.44 -6.25 -12.19
N GLY A 90 -11.34 -7.12 -13.20
CA GLY A 90 -10.07 -7.64 -13.66
C GLY A 90 -9.18 -6.55 -14.27
N VAL A 91 -9.72 -5.62 -15.04
CA VAL A 91 -8.97 -4.47 -15.57
C VAL A 91 -8.44 -3.59 -14.45
N VAL A 92 -9.24 -3.34 -13.41
CA VAL A 92 -8.79 -2.55 -12.24
C VAL A 92 -7.69 -3.30 -11.47
N CYS A 93 -7.79 -4.63 -11.32
CA CYS A 93 -6.71 -5.44 -10.74
C CYS A 93 -5.41 -5.30 -11.54
N LEU A 94 -5.46 -5.32 -12.88
CA LEU A 94 -4.27 -5.09 -13.72
C LEU A 94 -3.70 -3.67 -13.56
N ALA A 95 -4.56 -2.65 -13.40
CA ALA A 95 -4.10 -1.29 -13.09
C ALA A 95 -3.40 -1.23 -11.71
N LEU A 96 -3.87 -1.99 -10.72
CA LEU A 96 -3.24 -2.11 -9.41
C LEU A 96 -1.87 -2.80 -9.47
N VAL A 97 -1.64 -3.72 -10.41
CA VAL A 97 -0.30 -4.27 -10.68
C VAL A 97 0.68 -3.15 -11.01
N VAL A 98 0.30 -2.28 -11.95
CA VAL A 98 1.13 -1.15 -12.38
C VAL A 98 1.38 -0.18 -11.21
N LEU A 99 0.33 0.16 -10.46
CA LEU A 99 0.46 1.03 -9.29
C LEU A 99 1.37 0.40 -8.21
N GLY A 100 1.29 -0.92 -7.99
CA GLY A 100 2.14 -1.64 -7.05
C GLY A 100 3.62 -1.54 -7.43
N VAL A 101 3.95 -1.73 -8.71
CA VAL A 101 5.32 -1.57 -9.22
C VAL A 101 5.81 -0.13 -9.06
N ILE A 102 4.99 0.85 -9.43
CA ILE A 102 5.34 2.28 -9.28
C ILE A 102 5.61 2.62 -7.80
N THR A 103 4.76 2.10 -6.90
CA THR A 103 4.90 2.31 -5.46
C THR A 103 6.17 1.65 -4.91
N ALA A 104 6.51 0.45 -5.37
CA ALA A 104 7.74 -0.22 -4.96
C ALA A 104 8.97 0.60 -5.38
N VAL A 105 9.01 1.02 -6.65
CA VAL A 105 10.11 1.84 -7.18
C VAL A 105 10.17 3.22 -6.51
N SER A 106 9.03 3.82 -6.15
CA SER A 106 9.03 5.10 -5.43
C SER A 106 9.71 4.98 -4.08
N ILE A 107 9.43 3.89 -3.33
CA ILE A 107 10.05 3.63 -2.03
C ILE A 107 11.56 3.39 -2.20
N ILE A 108 11.98 2.56 -3.16
CA ILE A 108 13.40 2.27 -3.44
C ILE A 108 14.16 3.56 -3.79
N LYS A 109 13.53 4.45 -4.55
CA LYS A 109 14.11 5.74 -4.96
C LYS A 109 13.91 6.85 -3.93
N TYR A 110 13.39 6.55 -2.74
CA TYR A 110 13.16 7.53 -1.67
C TYR A 110 12.33 8.75 -2.11
N LYS A 111 11.35 8.53 -2.99
CA LYS A 111 10.52 9.63 -3.52
C LYS A 111 9.60 10.21 -2.47
N LYS A 112 9.39 11.53 -2.50
CA LYS A 112 8.51 12.28 -1.57
C LYS A 112 7.07 11.79 -1.53
N ASN A 113 6.57 11.23 -2.62
CA ASN A 113 5.20 10.74 -2.73
C ASN A 113 5.02 9.27 -2.30
N SER A 114 6.08 8.58 -1.86
CA SER A 114 6.02 7.13 -1.55
C SER A 114 4.96 6.78 -0.51
N GLY A 115 4.88 7.55 0.58
CA GLY A 115 3.87 7.32 1.62
C GLY A 115 2.44 7.48 1.09
N THR A 116 2.20 8.48 0.25
CA THR A 116 0.90 8.71 -0.39
C THR A 116 0.55 7.56 -1.32
N LEU A 117 1.48 7.11 -2.17
CA LEU A 117 1.26 6.02 -3.12
C LEU A 117 0.88 4.71 -2.40
N VAL A 118 1.61 4.33 -1.34
CA VAL A 118 1.29 3.13 -0.54
C VAL A 118 -0.10 3.24 0.08
N CYS A 119 -0.44 4.38 0.67
CA CYS A 119 -1.74 4.58 1.30
C CYS A 119 -2.88 4.55 0.27
N SER A 120 -2.70 5.22 -0.87
CA SER A 120 -3.67 5.21 -1.97
C SER A 120 -3.88 3.81 -2.52
N MET A 121 -2.81 3.04 -2.73
CA MET A 121 -2.92 1.67 -3.23
C MET A 121 -3.71 0.76 -2.28
N ASN A 122 -3.44 0.85 -0.97
CA ASN A 122 -4.18 0.08 0.04
C ASN A 122 -5.66 0.45 0.07
N LEU A 123 -5.97 1.75 -0.02
CA LEU A 123 -7.34 2.23 0.01
C LEU A 123 -8.11 1.83 -1.26
N ILE A 124 -7.52 2.01 -2.44
CA ILE A 124 -8.13 1.61 -3.72
C ILE A 124 -8.38 0.09 -3.74
N SER A 125 -7.43 -0.71 -3.26
CA SER A 125 -7.57 -2.17 -3.19
C SER A 125 -8.73 -2.61 -2.28
N ALA A 126 -8.92 -1.93 -1.15
CA ALA A 126 -10.05 -2.19 -0.27
C ALA A 126 -11.39 -1.77 -0.91
N ILE A 127 -11.43 -0.60 -1.54
CA ILE A 127 -12.63 -0.07 -2.19
C ILE A 127 -13.07 -0.98 -3.35
N ILE A 128 -12.15 -1.38 -4.23
CA ILE A 128 -12.51 -2.20 -5.39
C ILE A 128 -13.06 -3.56 -4.97
N MET A 129 -12.52 -4.16 -3.91
CA MET A 129 -13.03 -5.41 -3.36
C MET A 129 -14.45 -5.26 -2.82
N VAL A 130 -14.74 -4.19 -2.08
CA VAL A 130 -16.10 -3.90 -1.58
C VAL A 130 -17.06 -3.69 -2.75
N ILE A 131 -16.68 -2.90 -3.75
CA ILE A 131 -17.51 -2.64 -4.95
C ILE A 131 -17.82 -3.95 -5.68
N TYR A 132 -16.80 -4.77 -5.95
CA TYR A 132 -16.99 -6.05 -6.63
C TYR A 132 -17.94 -6.97 -5.87
N THR A 133 -17.75 -7.08 -4.55
CA THR A 133 -18.58 -7.92 -3.69
C THR A 133 -20.03 -7.46 -3.67
N VAL A 134 -20.27 -6.17 -3.46
CA VAL A 134 -21.63 -5.60 -3.44
C VAL A 134 -22.30 -5.77 -4.81
N GLY A 135 -21.56 -5.55 -5.90
CA GLY A 135 -22.05 -5.81 -7.25
C GLY A 135 -22.39 -7.28 -7.51
N ALA A 136 -21.57 -8.21 -7.02
CA ALA A 136 -21.85 -9.63 -7.16
C ALA A 136 -23.09 -10.04 -6.36
N ILE A 137 -23.24 -9.55 -5.13
CA ILE A 137 -24.42 -9.83 -4.28
C ILE A 137 -25.70 -9.28 -4.93
N SER A 138 -25.66 -8.07 -5.48
CA SER A 138 -26.85 -7.46 -6.10
C SER A 138 -27.31 -8.22 -7.35
N ILE A 139 -26.38 -8.87 -8.08
CA ILE A 139 -26.69 -9.67 -9.26
C ILE A 139 -27.14 -11.08 -8.90
N LEU A 140 -26.49 -11.70 -7.91
CA LEU A 140 -26.78 -13.08 -7.49
C LEU A 140 -28.01 -13.19 -6.58
N GLY A 141 -28.42 -12.09 -5.93
CA GLY A 141 -29.55 -12.08 -5.00
C GLY A 141 -29.29 -12.83 -3.69
N GLN A 142 -28.05 -13.26 -3.45
CA GLN A 142 -27.64 -13.98 -2.25
C GLN A 142 -26.33 -13.42 -1.71
N PHE A 143 -26.21 -13.40 -0.39
CA PHE A 143 -24.91 -13.23 0.25
C PHE A 143 -24.08 -14.49 -0.02
N ALA A 144 -23.17 -14.40 -0.98
CA ALA A 144 -22.06 -15.32 -1.05
C ALA A 144 -21.21 -15.09 0.22
N ASN A 145 -21.47 -15.87 1.27
CA ASN A 145 -20.76 -15.80 2.55
C ASN A 145 -19.29 -16.18 2.34
N THR A 146 -18.48 -15.21 1.93
CA THR A 146 -17.02 -15.34 1.91
C THR A 146 -16.51 -14.82 3.25
N SER A 147 -16.29 -15.75 4.19
CA SER A 147 -15.66 -15.51 5.50
C SER A 147 -14.35 -14.72 5.44
N SER A 148 -13.76 -14.58 4.24
CA SER A 148 -12.57 -13.81 3.92
C SER A 148 -12.78 -12.30 3.74
N LEU A 149 -14.00 -11.78 3.54
CA LEU A 149 -14.23 -10.34 3.27
C LEU A 149 -13.90 -9.45 4.47
N ILE A 150 -14.50 -9.77 5.62
CA ILE A 150 -14.35 -8.96 6.84
C ILE A 150 -12.87 -8.85 7.24
N PRO A 151 -12.08 -9.95 7.28
CA PRO A 151 -10.65 -9.87 7.55
C PRO A 151 -9.88 -8.99 6.56
N GLN A 152 -10.19 -9.05 5.26
CA GLN A 152 -9.45 -8.28 4.25
C GLN A 152 -9.76 -6.78 4.33
N ILE A 153 -11.02 -6.40 4.61
CA ILE A 153 -11.39 -5.00 4.84
C ILE A 153 -10.66 -4.46 6.07
N ILE A 154 -10.68 -5.20 7.19
CA ILE A 154 -9.96 -4.83 8.41
C ILE A 154 -8.46 -4.68 8.12
N ALA A 155 -7.86 -5.66 7.45
CA ALA A 155 -6.45 -5.62 7.08
C ALA A 155 -6.11 -4.39 6.23
N GLY A 156 -6.95 -4.04 5.24
CA GLY A 156 -6.78 -2.85 4.42
C GLY A 156 -6.81 -1.54 5.22
N ILE A 157 -7.77 -1.41 6.14
CA ILE A 157 -7.90 -0.25 7.03
C ILE A 157 -6.68 -0.14 7.95
N VAL A 158 -6.28 -1.24 8.60
CA VAL A 158 -5.10 -1.27 9.48
C VAL A 158 -3.84 -0.88 8.70
N MET A 159 -3.64 -1.48 7.52
CA MET A 159 -2.48 -1.19 6.67
C MET A 159 -2.46 0.26 6.17
N PHE A 160 -3.61 0.90 5.96
CA PHE A 160 -3.67 2.32 5.66
C PHE A 160 -3.12 3.16 6.82
N PHE A 161 -3.59 2.94 8.06
CA PHE A 161 -3.12 3.69 9.22
C PHE A 161 -1.65 3.44 9.54
N VAL A 162 -1.22 2.17 9.52
CA VAL A 162 0.18 1.79 9.74
C VAL A 162 1.10 2.51 8.77
N ASN A 163 0.78 2.49 7.48
CA ASN A 163 1.61 3.14 6.46
C ASN A 163 1.55 4.67 6.57
N ARG A 164 0.37 5.24 6.85
CA ARG A 164 0.22 6.70 7.03
C ARG A 164 1.10 7.21 8.17
N VAL A 165 1.10 6.54 9.32
CA VAL A 165 1.95 6.90 10.47
C VAL A 165 3.42 6.63 10.16
N TYR A 166 3.75 5.46 9.59
CA TYR A 166 5.12 5.06 9.31
C TYR A 166 5.86 6.04 8.40
N PHE A 167 5.26 6.37 7.25
CA PHE A 167 5.85 7.30 6.29
C PHE A 167 5.72 8.76 6.76
N GLY A 168 4.70 9.07 7.55
CA GLY A 168 4.53 10.38 8.19
C GLY A 168 5.70 10.73 9.11
N ASN A 169 6.21 9.75 9.85
CA ASN A 169 7.36 9.92 10.74
C ASN A 169 8.73 9.93 10.01
N ARG A 170 8.77 9.69 8.70
CA ARG A 170 10.02 9.56 7.91
C ARG A 170 10.05 10.49 6.69
N LYS A 171 9.29 11.59 6.72
CA LYS A 171 9.19 12.54 5.59
C LYS A 171 10.53 13.19 5.24
N ASP A 172 11.46 13.24 6.19
CA ASP A 172 12.83 13.71 6.06
C ASP A 172 13.71 12.77 5.22
N ILE A 173 13.38 11.47 5.18
CA ILE A 173 14.11 10.46 4.40
C ILE A 173 13.59 10.40 2.95
N PHE A 174 12.28 10.51 2.78
CA PHE A 174 11.62 10.44 1.47
C PHE A 174 11.49 11.85 0.87
N VAL A 175 12.52 12.32 0.18
CA VAL A 175 12.60 13.71 -0.33
C VAL A 175 12.80 13.84 -1.84
N ASN A 176 13.13 12.75 -2.54
CA ASN A 176 13.43 12.76 -3.98
C ASN A 176 12.19 12.97 -4.87
#